data_AF-A0A6I7M369-F1
#
_entry.id   AF-A0A6I7M369-F1
#
_cell.length_a   1.000
_cell.length_b   1.000
_cell.length_c   1.000
_cell.angle_alpha   90.00
_cell.angle_beta   90.00
_cell.angle_gamma   90.00
#
_symmetry.space_group_name_H-M   'P 1'
#
loop_
_entity.id
_entity.type
_entity.pdbx_description
1 polymer ?
#
loop_
_entity_poly.entity_id
_entity_poly.type
_entity_poly.pdbx_seq_one_letter_code
_entity_poly.pdbx_strand_id
1 'polypeptide(L)'
;MNDSPSEMQLDSRNSKCPSCGAAIAKKPQRKVKCQSCGNYIFVRTDPITKQKILLNEEGVRLNQIEWEKIVARHDWFHQLNLPGLNDELFDSTKSHLSQQSVRPVDDLDVINSFIHHYETQNISLHELKMIYLATAHFLNKLGHNAFEMQQKAARMELLSYKGQEIRKVEVLTSSDCCSACNKWSGRIFAIDEALKLMPIPCNNCSNIVYEGKAPFCRCCYVAVL
;
A
#
# COMPACT_ATOMS: atom_id res chain seq x y z
N MET A 1 34.53 -1.86 17.10
CA MET A 1 34.31 -2.71 15.91
C MET A 1 32.86 -3.12 15.94
N ASN A 2 32.01 -2.42 15.18
CA ASN A 2 30.59 -2.72 15.05
C ASN A 2 30.20 -2.40 13.61
N ASP A 3 30.01 -3.45 12.81
CA ASP A 3 29.52 -3.38 11.45
C ASP A 3 28.04 -2.94 11.47
N SER A 4 27.81 -1.67 11.10
CA SER A 4 26.49 -1.21 10.67
C SER A 4 26.15 -1.86 9.32
N PRO A 5 24.86 -2.14 9.03
CA PRO A 5 24.46 -2.56 7.69
C PRO A 5 24.80 -1.42 6.73
N SER A 6 25.78 -1.65 5.85
CA SER A 6 26.27 -0.61 4.95
C SER A 6 25.14 -0.11 4.06
N GLU A 7 24.83 1.18 4.16
CA GLU A 7 24.17 1.92 3.11
C GLU A 7 24.86 1.61 1.78
N MET A 8 24.16 0.89 0.90
CA MET A 8 24.68 0.60 -0.43
C MET A 8 24.57 1.87 -1.28
N GLN A 9 25.48 2.81 -1.03
CA GLN A 9 25.63 4.03 -1.82
C GLN A 9 26.06 3.63 -3.24
N LEU A 10 25.10 3.63 -4.17
CA LEU A 10 25.34 3.47 -5.60
C LEU A 10 26.04 4.73 -6.14
N ASP A 11 27.38 4.71 -6.11
CA ASP A 11 28.22 5.76 -6.68
C ASP A 11 27.93 5.93 -8.18
N SER A 12 27.32 7.06 -8.52
CA SER A 12 26.81 7.40 -9.85
C SER A 12 27.90 7.77 -10.87
N ARG A 13 29.19 7.69 -10.48
CA ARG A 13 30.31 8.25 -11.26
C ARG A 13 31.22 7.22 -11.94
N ASN A 14 31.06 5.92 -11.70
CA ASN A 14 31.83 4.88 -12.39
C ASN A 14 30.90 3.81 -12.97
N SER A 15 30.84 3.73 -14.30
CA SER A 15 30.04 2.72 -15.02
C SER A 15 30.71 1.35 -14.86
N LYS A 16 30.48 0.67 -13.75
CA LYS A 16 30.94 -0.69 -13.50
C LYS A 16 29.81 -1.69 -13.75
N CYS A 17 30.18 -2.92 -14.10
CA CYS A 17 29.23 -4.01 -14.19
C CYS A 17 28.67 -4.33 -12.79
N PRO A 18 27.35 -4.32 -12.58
CA PRO A 18 26.73 -4.62 -11.29
C PRO A 18 26.85 -6.08 -10.85
N SER A 19 27.31 -6.98 -11.74
CA SER A 19 27.53 -8.39 -11.42
C SER A 19 28.98 -8.73 -11.07
N CYS A 20 29.96 -8.15 -11.77
CA CYS A 20 31.37 -8.53 -11.61
C CYS A 20 32.32 -7.34 -11.37
N GLY A 21 31.80 -6.11 -11.29
CA GLY A 21 32.59 -4.90 -11.02
C GLY A 21 33.47 -4.42 -12.19
N ALA A 22 33.53 -5.14 -13.32
CA ALA A 22 34.34 -4.76 -14.47
C ALA A 22 33.98 -3.36 -15.01
N ALA A 23 34.99 -2.57 -15.37
CA ALA A 23 34.78 -1.23 -15.92
C ALA A 23 34.08 -1.29 -17.28
N ILE A 24 33.16 -0.35 -17.51
CA ILE A 24 32.41 -0.21 -18.76
C ILE A 24 32.84 1.10 -19.42
N ALA A 25 33.38 1.01 -20.63
CA ALA A 25 33.95 2.17 -21.35
C ALA A 25 32.93 3.30 -21.59
N LYS A 26 31.66 2.96 -21.83
CA LYS A 26 30.55 3.92 -21.97
C LYS A 26 29.32 3.42 -21.24
N LYS A 27 28.68 4.28 -20.44
CA LYS A 27 27.43 3.95 -19.74
C LYS A 27 26.37 3.50 -20.75
N PRO A 28 25.86 2.27 -20.65
CA PRO A 28 24.85 1.78 -21.58
C PRO A 28 23.53 2.54 -21.36
N GLN A 29 22.80 2.77 -22.44
CA GLN A 29 21.46 3.40 -22.43
C GLN A 29 20.34 2.37 -22.48
N ARG A 30 20.65 1.13 -22.88
CA ARG A 30 19.73 -0.02 -22.99
C ARG A 30 20.36 -1.26 -22.37
N LYS A 31 19.57 -2.32 -22.21
CA LYS A 31 20.06 -3.63 -21.73
C LYS A 31 21.23 -4.11 -22.62
N VAL A 32 22.33 -4.53 -22.01
CA VAL A 32 23.53 -5.06 -22.70
C VAL A 32 24.10 -6.26 -21.95
N LYS A 33 24.90 -7.10 -22.61
CA LYS A 33 25.70 -8.13 -21.93
C LYS A 33 27.07 -7.57 -21.53
N CYS A 34 27.53 -7.91 -20.34
CA CYS A 34 28.89 -7.63 -19.91
C CYS A 34 29.88 -8.48 -20.71
N GLN A 35 30.92 -7.88 -21.27
CA GLN A 35 31.96 -8.61 -22.03
C GLN A 35 32.88 -9.44 -21.12
N SER A 36 32.97 -9.10 -19.82
CA SER A 36 33.85 -9.79 -18.87
C SER A 36 33.21 -11.03 -18.24
N CYS A 37 31.92 -10.96 -17.88
CA CYS A 37 31.24 -12.05 -17.17
C CYS A 37 30.02 -12.63 -17.91
N GLY A 38 29.63 -12.08 -19.07
CA GLY A 38 28.48 -12.55 -19.86
C GLY A 38 27.10 -12.19 -19.31
N ASN A 39 26.99 -11.78 -18.03
CA ASN A 39 25.74 -11.39 -17.39
C ASN A 39 25.12 -10.15 -18.02
N TYR A 40 23.79 -10.05 -17.96
CA TYR A 40 23.07 -8.86 -18.42
C TYR A 40 23.20 -7.68 -17.45
N ILE A 41 23.40 -6.50 -18.02
CA ILE A 41 23.36 -5.21 -17.35
C ILE A 41 22.09 -4.52 -17.80
N PHE A 42 21.23 -4.18 -16.85
CA PHE A 42 19.98 -3.49 -17.08
C PHE A 42 20.14 -2.02 -16.74
N VAL A 43 19.46 -1.18 -17.52
CA VAL A 43 19.39 0.27 -17.26
C VAL A 43 17.97 0.57 -16.76
N ARG A 44 17.87 1.12 -15.56
CA ARG A 44 16.60 1.51 -14.92
C ARG A 44 16.68 2.93 -14.39
N THR A 45 15.52 3.50 -14.10
CA THR A 45 15.43 4.77 -13.39
C THR A 45 15.38 4.48 -11.90
N ASP A 46 16.22 5.15 -11.14
CA ASP A 46 16.19 5.11 -9.69
C ASP A 46 14.91 5.79 -9.17
N PRO A 47 14.12 5.13 -8.31
CA PRO A 47 12.83 5.64 -7.85
C PRO A 47 12.96 6.92 -7.01
N ILE A 48 14.11 7.16 -6.37
CA ILE A 48 14.33 8.29 -5.48
C ILE A 48 14.95 9.46 -6.25
N THR A 49 16.15 9.26 -6.79
CA THR A 49 16.94 10.29 -7.46
C THR A 49 16.50 10.57 -8.90
N LYS A 50 15.65 9.71 -9.46
CA LYS A 50 15.20 9.73 -10.88
C LYS A 50 16.34 9.62 -11.89
N GLN A 51 17.55 9.27 -11.46
CA GLN A 51 18.71 9.08 -12.34
C GLN A 51 18.73 7.68 -12.96
N LYS A 52 19.40 7.53 -14.11
CA LYS A 52 19.61 6.20 -14.70
C LYS A 52 20.69 5.43 -13.93
N ILE A 53 20.35 4.23 -13.45
CA ILE A 53 21.23 3.33 -12.71
C ILE A 53 21.43 2.01 -13.47
N LEU A 54 22.57 1.36 -13.21
CA LEU A 54 22.91 0.06 -13.79
C LEU A 54 22.66 -1.04 -12.76
N LEU A 55 21.90 -2.05 -13.15
CA LEU A 55 21.45 -3.12 -12.26
C LEU A 55 21.71 -4.49 -12.88
N ASN A 56 21.93 -5.48 -12.01
CA ASN A 56 21.83 -6.90 -12.38
C ASN A 56 20.36 -7.36 -12.23
N GLU A 57 20.07 -8.64 -12.44
CA GLU A 57 18.70 -9.16 -12.36
C GLU A 57 18.06 -8.96 -10.99
N GLU A 58 18.80 -9.24 -9.90
CA GLU A 58 18.30 -9.03 -8.54
C GLU A 58 18.08 -7.54 -8.24
N GLY A 59 18.98 -6.68 -8.69
CA GLY A 59 18.82 -5.23 -8.59
C GLY A 59 17.58 -4.73 -9.31
N VAL A 60 17.24 -5.29 -10.49
CA VAL A 60 15.98 -4.97 -11.19
C VAL A 60 14.77 -5.36 -10.34
N ARG A 61 14.80 -6.53 -9.70
CA ARG A 61 13.73 -7.00 -8.81
C ARG A 61 13.54 -6.06 -7.61
N LEU A 62 14.62 -5.68 -6.94
CA LEU A 62 14.57 -4.74 -5.82
C LEU A 62 14.11 -3.34 -6.26
N ASN A 63 14.58 -2.87 -7.41
CA ASN A 63 14.15 -1.59 -7.98
C ASN A 63 12.63 -1.58 -8.27
N GLN A 64 12.08 -2.69 -8.77
CA GLN A 64 10.65 -2.83 -9.00
C GLN A 64 9.84 -2.76 -7.70
N ILE A 65 10.32 -3.41 -6.62
CA ILE A 65 9.69 -3.35 -5.29
C ILE A 65 9.66 -1.91 -4.77
N GLU A 66 10.75 -1.15 -4.91
CA GLU A 66 10.78 0.25 -4.49
C GLU A 66 9.84 1.15 -5.32
N TRP A 67 9.72 0.89 -6.63
CA TRP A 67 8.72 1.58 -7.45
C TRP A 67 7.28 1.26 -7.02
N GLU A 68 6.98 0.01 -6.67
CA GLU A 68 5.66 -0.39 -6.14
C GLU A 68 5.30 0.37 -4.86
N LYS A 69 6.27 0.60 -3.96
CA LYS A 69 6.06 1.41 -2.75
C LYS A 69 5.70 2.85 -3.07
N ILE A 70 6.46 3.49 -3.96
CA ILE A 70 6.18 4.89 -4.37
C ILE A 70 4.81 5.01 -5.03
N VAL A 71 4.46 4.09 -5.93
CA VAL A 71 3.15 4.09 -6.60
C VAL A 71 2.03 3.89 -5.58
N ALA A 72 2.17 2.92 -4.67
CA ALA A 72 1.16 2.70 -3.62
C ALA A 72 0.98 3.93 -2.73
N ARG A 73 2.06 4.61 -2.36
CA ARG A 73 2.03 5.85 -1.59
C ARG A 73 1.33 7.00 -2.33
N HIS A 74 1.68 7.21 -3.61
CA HIS A 74 1.01 8.22 -4.44
C HIS A 74 -0.48 7.93 -4.59
N ASP A 75 -0.86 6.67 -4.84
CA ASP A 75 -2.26 6.28 -4.94
C ASP A 75 -3.03 6.51 -3.63
N TRP A 76 -2.36 6.32 -2.48
CA TRP A 76 -2.93 6.60 -1.16
C TRP A 76 -3.21 8.10 -0.98
N PHE A 77 -2.27 8.97 -1.34
CA PHE A 77 -2.49 10.43 -1.33
C PHE A 77 -3.62 10.86 -2.26
N HIS A 78 -3.61 10.35 -3.50
CA HIS A 78 -4.62 10.71 -4.51
C HIS A 78 -6.03 10.28 -4.10
N GLN A 79 -6.18 9.13 -3.44
CA GLN A 79 -7.48 8.67 -2.94
C GLN A 79 -8.02 9.54 -1.80
N LEU A 80 -7.13 10.08 -0.98
CA LEU A 80 -7.51 10.85 0.20
C LEU A 80 -7.75 12.32 -0.09
N ASN A 81 -6.91 12.93 -0.93
CA ASN A 81 -6.96 14.36 -1.27
C ASN A 81 -7.17 15.27 -0.03
N LEU A 82 -6.58 14.90 1.11
CA LEU A 82 -6.75 15.62 2.37
C LEU A 82 -5.91 16.90 2.35
N PRO A 83 -6.45 18.05 2.80
CA PRO A 83 -5.69 19.30 2.86
C PRO A 83 -4.40 19.16 3.66
N GLY A 84 -3.27 19.57 3.07
CA GLY A 84 -1.96 19.55 3.71
C GLY A 84 -1.24 18.20 3.68
N LEU A 85 -1.89 17.12 3.23
CA LEU A 85 -1.25 15.82 3.07
C LEU A 85 -0.49 15.75 1.74
N ASN A 86 0.84 15.71 1.80
CA ASN A 86 1.73 15.69 0.64
C ASN A 86 3.04 14.95 0.95
N ASP A 87 3.91 14.79 -0.06
CA ASP A 87 5.21 14.11 0.09
C ASP A 87 6.10 14.78 1.15
N GLU A 88 6.11 16.11 1.27
CA GLU A 88 6.95 16.83 2.24
C GLU A 88 6.53 16.53 3.70
N LEU A 89 5.23 16.54 3.98
CA LEU A 89 4.70 16.15 5.28
C LEU A 89 5.00 14.68 5.58
N PHE A 90 4.90 13.81 4.58
CA PHE A 90 5.18 12.38 4.75
C PHE A 90 6.66 12.13 5.05
N ASP A 91 7.56 12.71 4.25
CA ASP A 91 9.01 12.51 4.40
C ASP A 91 9.54 13.14 5.70
N SER A 92 9.00 14.30 6.11
CA SER A 92 9.32 14.90 7.41
C SER A 92 8.80 14.06 8.58
N THR A 93 7.58 13.52 8.49
CA THR A 93 7.04 12.60 9.50
C THR A 93 7.87 11.32 9.59
N LYS A 94 8.25 10.73 8.46
CA LYS A 94 9.12 9.56 8.39
C LYS A 94 10.48 9.82 9.04
N SER A 95 11.06 10.99 8.75
CA SER A 95 12.33 11.42 9.34
C SER A 95 12.22 11.57 10.85
N HIS A 96 11.14 12.19 11.35
CA HIS A 96 10.90 12.34 12.78
C HIS A 96 10.75 10.98 13.49
N LEU A 97 9.92 10.09 12.95
CA LEU A 97 9.74 8.74 13.49
C LEU A 97 11.06 7.94 13.48
N SER A 98 11.87 8.12 12.44
CA SER A 98 13.15 7.42 12.31
C SER A 98 14.15 7.83 13.40
N GLN A 99 14.10 9.07 13.88
CA GLN A 99 14.95 9.55 14.98
C GLN A 99 14.60 8.91 16.33
N GLN A 100 13.37 8.40 16.46
CA GLN A 100 12.83 7.83 17.70
C GLN A 100 12.76 6.31 17.67
N SER A 101 13.00 5.70 16.51
CA SER A 101 12.87 4.27 16.29
C SER A 101 14.23 3.58 16.26
N VAL A 102 14.33 2.43 16.93
CA VAL A 102 15.51 1.56 16.87
C VAL A 102 15.53 0.73 15.57
N ARG A 103 14.36 0.55 14.95
CA ARG A 103 14.22 -0.16 13.67
C ARG A 103 14.01 0.81 12.51
N PRO A 104 14.31 0.40 11.27
CA PRO A 104 13.90 1.14 10.08
C PRO A 104 12.39 1.42 10.11
N VAL A 105 12.03 2.67 9.88
CA VAL A 105 10.64 3.12 9.75
C VAL A 105 10.20 2.92 8.31
N ASP A 106 9.11 2.19 8.12
CA ASP A 106 8.53 1.99 6.80
C ASP A 106 7.37 2.96 6.54
N ASP A 107 6.81 2.90 5.34
CA ASP A 107 5.71 3.80 4.94
C ASP A 107 4.41 3.51 5.71
N LEU A 108 4.22 2.27 6.18
CA LEU A 108 3.03 1.90 6.95
C LEU A 108 3.07 2.53 8.35
N ASP A 109 4.26 2.64 8.96
CA ASP A 109 4.45 3.35 10.23
C ASP A 109 4.00 4.81 10.13
N VAL A 110 4.39 5.48 9.04
CA VAL A 110 4.02 6.88 8.77
C VAL A 110 2.51 6.99 8.55
N ILE A 111 1.93 6.11 7.73
CA ILE A 111 0.49 6.06 7.50
C ILE A 111 -0.28 5.83 8.81
N ASN A 112 0.19 4.93 9.68
CA ASN A 112 -0.44 4.67 10.97
C ASN A 112 -0.35 5.89 11.90
N SER A 113 0.74 6.65 11.86
CA SER A 113 0.85 7.92 12.58
C SER A 113 -0.21 8.93 12.11
N PHE A 114 -0.44 9.03 10.79
CA PHE A 114 -1.51 9.87 10.25
C PHE A 114 -2.90 9.36 10.61
N ILE A 115 -3.15 8.06 10.53
CA ILE A 115 -4.42 7.46 10.97
C ILE A 115 -4.70 7.84 12.42
N HIS A 116 -3.74 7.64 13.32
CA HIS A 116 -3.90 7.98 14.73
C HIS A 116 -4.16 9.48 14.92
N HIS A 117 -3.44 10.34 14.20
CA HIS A 117 -3.71 11.77 14.23
C HIS A 117 -5.17 12.05 13.86
N TYR A 118 -5.66 11.56 12.72
CA TYR A 118 -7.02 11.78 12.26
C TYR A 118 -8.09 11.15 13.15
N GLU A 119 -7.83 9.98 13.76
CA GLU A 119 -8.72 9.35 14.74
C GLU A 119 -8.92 10.22 15.99
N THR A 120 -7.91 11.00 16.38
CA THR A 120 -8.00 11.95 17.51
C THR A 120 -8.60 13.30 17.13
N GLN A 121 -8.75 13.58 15.83
CA GLN A 121 -9.43 14.77 15.34
C GLN A 121 -10.95 14.52 15.23
N ASN A 122 -11.75 15.59 15.34
CA ASN A 122 -13.19 15.52 15.16
C ASN A 122 -13.59 15.55 13.66
N ILE A 123 -13.04 14.64 12.87
CA ILE A 123 -13.40 14.48 11.45
C ILE A 123 -14.62 13.56 11.29
N SER A 124 -15.26 13.59 10.12
CA SER A 124 -16.45 12.78 9.87
C SER A 124 -16.13 11.29 9.76
N LEU A 125 -17.12 10.45 10.07
CA LEU A 125 -17.03 8.99 9.86
C LEU A 125 -16.78 8.64 8.40
N HIS A 126 -17.27 9.46 7.46
CA HIS A 126 -16.99 9.28 6.04
C HIS A 126 -15.50 9.49 5.73
N GLU A 127 -14.89 10.54 6.26
CA GLU A 127 -13.45 10.78 6.08
C GLU A 127 -12.62 9.66 6.69
N LEU A 128 -12.94 9.20 7.91
CA LEU A 128 -12.28 8.04 8.52
C LEU A 128 -12.43 6.77 7.69
N LYS A 129 -13.63 6.50 7.14
CA LYS A 129 -13.85 5.39 6.20
C LYS A 129 -12.89 5.48 5.02
N MET A 130 -12.77 6.66 4.40
CA MET A 130 -11.91 6.87 3.23
C MET A 130 -10.43 6.64 3.58
N ILE A 131 -9.98 7.09 4.75
CA ILE A 131 -8.61 6.84 5.26
C ILE A 131 -8.36 5.34 5.42
N TYR A 132 -9.23 4.61 6.11
CA TYR A 132 -9.03 3.17 6.28
C TYR A 132 -9.08 2.41 4.95
N LEU A 133 -9.99 2.79 4.03
CA LEU A 133 -10.10 2.14 2.74
C LEU A 133 -8.88 2.41 1.84
N ALA A 134 -8.37 3.65 1.82
CA ALA A 134 -7.15 3.99 1.12
C ALA A 134 -5.97 3.19 1.67
N THR A 135 -5.84 3.07 2.99
CA THR A 135 -4.80 2.27 3.64
C THR A 135 -4.95 0.78 3.33
N ALA A 136 -6.17 0.26 3.26
CA ALA A 136 -6.43 -1.11 2.83
C ALA A 136 -5.91 -1.36 1.40
N HIS A 137 -6.15 -0.43 0.47
CA HIS A 137 -5.62 -0.51 -0.89
C HIS A 137 -4.08 -0.42 -0.94
N PHE A 138 -3.49 0.47 -0.14
CA PHE A 138 -2.03 0.57 0.01
C PHE A 138 -1.42 -0.77 0.45
N LEU A 139 -1.94 -1.37 1.52
CA LEU A 139 -1.49 -2.66 2.02
C LEU A 139 -1.60 -3.75 0.95
N ASN A 140 -2.74 -3.81 0.25
CA ASN A 140 -2.98 -4.83 -0.75
C ASN A 140 -2.06 -4.71 -1.97
N LYS A 141 -1.76 -3.50 -2.45
CA LYS A 141 -0.79 -3.26 -3.52
C LYS A 141 0.61 -3.76 -3.16
N LEU A 142 0.99 -3.64 -1.89
CA LEU A 142 2.26 -4.18 -1.37
C LEU A 142 2.21 -5.67 -1.04
N GLY A 143 1.06 -6.32 -1.22
CA GLY A 143 0.87 -7.75 -0.96
C GLY A 143 0.57 -8.11 0.49
N HIS A 144 0.36 -7.12 1.35
CA HIS A 144 -0.02 -7.31 2.73
C HIS A 144 -1.52 -7.59 2.88
N ASN A 145 -1.88 -8.22 3.99
CA ASN A 145 -3.27 -8.43 4.36
C ASN A 145 -3.92 -7.09 4.72
N ALA A 146 -5.05 -6.79 4.07
CA ALA A 146 -5.79 -5.55 4.24
C ALA A 146 -7.05 -5.68 5.12
N PHE A 147 -7.37 -6.89 5.60
CA PHE A 147 -8.64 -7.22 6.25
C PHE A 147 -9.00 -6.30 7.42
N GLU A 148 -8.05 -6.01 8.31
CA GLU A 148 -8.30 -5.15 9.47
C GLU A 148 -8.72 -3.73 9.04
N MET A 149 -8.03 -3.15 8.06
CA MET A 149 -8.35 -1.83 7.54
C MET A 149 -9.68 -1.82 6.79
N GLN A 150 -9.99 -2.89 6.04
CA GLN A 150 -11.31 -3.05 5.44
C GLN A 150 -12.42 -3.14 6.50
N GLN A 151 -12.17 -3.81 7.61
CA GLN A 151 -13.14 -3.94 8.71
C GLN A 151 -13.37 -2.61 9.42
N LYS A 152 -12.31 -1.82 9.66
CA LYS A 152 -12.43 -0.46 10.19
C LYS A 152 -13.23 0.44 9.26
N ALA A 153 -12.95 0.42 7.95
CA ALA A 153 -13.71 1.17 6.95
C ALA A 153 -15.20 0.79 6.95
N ALA A 154 -15.51 -0.52 6.92
CA ALA A 154 -16.88 -1.02 6.96
C ALA A 154 -17.62 -0.63 8.25
N ARG A 155 -16.92 -0.60 9.39
CA ARG A 155 -17.48 -0.15 10.66
C ARG A 155 -17.83 1.34 10.63
N MET A 156 -16.97 2.18 10.04
CA MET A 156 -17.25 3.62 9.90
C MET A 156 -18.48 3.89 9.03
N GLU A 157 -18.66 3.12 7.95
CA GLU A 157 -19.87 3.16 7.11
C GLU A 157 -21.14 2.83 7.90
N LEU A 158 -21.14 1.72 8.63
CA LEU A 158 -22.28 1.32 9.45
C LEU A 158 -22.61 2.33 10.55
N LEU A 159 -21.60 2.89 11.21
CA LEU A 159 -21.80 3.96 12.21
C LEU A 159 -22.35 5.24 11.57
N SER A 160 -21.92 5.57 10.35
CA SER A 160 -22.45 6.70 9.60
C SER A 160 -23.93 6.51 9.29
N TYR A 161 -24.32 5.34 8.78
CA TYR A 161 -25.74 5.01 8.58
C TYR A 161 -26.54 5.03 9.88
N LYS A 162 -25.98 4.51 10.99
CA LYS A 162 -26.63 4.58 12.31
C LYS A 162 -26.93 6.02 12.74
N GLY A 163 -25.96 6.93 12.53
CA GLY A 163 -26.11 8.35 12.83
C GLY A 163 -27.14 9.06 11.94
N GLN A 164 -27.40 8.53 10.74
CA GLN A 164 -28.45 8.98 9.81
C GLN A 164 -29.81 8.31 10.10
N GLU A 165 -29.97 7.66 11.26
CA GLU A 165 -31.17 6.95 11.68
C GLU A 165 -31.60 5.77 10.79
N ILE A 166 -30.75 5.34 9.85
CA ILE A 166 -30.96 4.11 9.10
C ILE A 166 -31.00 2.94 10.09
N ARG A 167 -31.93 2.02 9.89
CA ARG A 167 -32.13 0.87 10.80
C ARG A 167 -31.68 -0.45 10.20
N LYS A 168 -31.61 -0.54 8.87
CA LYS A 168 -31.28 -1.76 8.14
C LYS A 168 -30.30 -1.49 7.01
N VAL A 169 -29.45 -2.49 6.76
CA VAL A 169 -28.50 -2.49 5.64
C VAL A 169 -28.57 -3.82 4.92
N GLU A 170 -28.35 -3.78 3.62
CA GLU A 170 -28.19 -4.96 2.77
C GLU A 170 -26.71 -5.13 2.43
N VAL A 171 -26.25 -6.38 2.39
CA VAL A 171 -24.91 -6.70 1.86
C VAL A 171 -24.98 -6.81 0.34
N LEU A 172 -24.36 -5.84 -0.34
CA LEU A 172 -24.19 -5.83 -1.78
C LEU A 172 -22.85 -6.48 -2.15
N THR A 173 -22.91 -7.49 -3.03
CA THR A 173 -21.73 -8.18 -3.55
C THR A 173 -21.56 -7.91 -5.04
N SER A 174 -20.35 -8.07 -5.56
CA SER A 174 -20.13 -8.02 -7.00
C SER A 174 -20.67 -9.28 -7.68
N SER A 175 -21.15 -9.16 -8.91
CA SER A 175 -21.68 -10.28 -9.70
C SER A 175 -20.67 -11.42 -9.91
N ASP A 176 -19.39 -11.11 -9.82
CA ASP A 176 -18.24 -12.01 -9.96
C ASP A 176 -17.59 -12.34 -8.59
N CYS A 177 -18.32 -12.17 -7.48
CA CYS A 177 -17.74 -12.38 -6.16
C CYS A 177 -17.41 -13.86 -5.88
N CYS A 178 -16.46 -14.08 -4.96
CA CYS A 178 -16.10 -15.43 -4.53
C CYS A 178 -17.26 -16.13 -3.78
N SER A 179 -17.23 -17.46 -3.74
CA SER A 179 -18.26 -18.29 -3.10
C SER A 179 -18.48 -17.98 -1.62
N ALA A 180 -17.44 -17.52 -0.91
CA ALA A 180 -17.55 -17.08 0.49
C ALA A 180 -18.38 -15.79 0.62
N CYS A 181 -18.15 -14.81 -0.25
CA CYS A 181 -18.91 -13.55 -0.28
C CYS A 181 -20.35 -13.76 -0.75
N ASN A 182 -20.57 -14.62 -1.75
CA ASN A 182 -21.89 -14.84 -2.33
C ASN A 182 -22.94 -15.31 -1.30
N LYS A 183 -22.50 -16.00 -0.24
CA LYS A 183 -23.39 -16.43 0.88
C LYS A 183 -24.08 -15.27 1.57
N TRP A 184 -23.48 -14.07 1.53
CA TRP A 184 -24.00 -12.86 2.16
C TRP A 184 -24.81 -11.99 1.19
N SER A 185 -24.76 -12.26 -0.11
CA SER A 185 -25.40 -11.42 -1.12
C SER A 185 -26.90 -11.23 -0.87
N GLY A 186 -27.34 -9.99 -0.84
CA GLY A 186 -28.74 -9.61 -0.64
C GLY A 186 -29.27 -9.82 0.78
N ARG A 187 -28.43 -10.23 1.74
CA ARG A 187 -28.86 -10.37 3.13
C ARG A 187 -29.05 -9.01 3.77
N ILE A 188 -30.19 -8.84 4.43
CA ILE A 188 -30.54 -7.64 5.17
C ILE A 188 -30.30 -7.87 6.66
N PHE A 189 -29.64 -6.93 7.31
CA PHE A 189 -29.36 -6.93 8.74
C PHE A 189 -29.93 -5.67 9.39
N ALA A 190 -30.33 -5.78 10.66
CA ALA A 190 -30.43 -4.59 11.49
C ALA A 190 -29.02 -3.98 11.66
N ILE A 191 -28.91 -2.65 11.71
CA ILE A 191 -27.59 -1.99 11.80
C ILE A 191 -26.80 -2.45 13.03
N ASP A 192 -27.45 -2.60 14.18
CA ASP A 192 -26.78 -3.06 15.41
C ASP A 192 -26.28 -4.51 15.31
N GLU A 193 -27.00 -5.35 14.55
CA GLU A 193 -26.57 -6.71 14.25
C GLU A 193 -25.37 -6.69 13.29
N ALA A 194 -25.41 -5.88 12.23
CA ALA A 194 -24.30 -5.73 11.29
C ALA A 194 -23.02 -5.21 11.99
N LEU A 195 -23.14 -4.25 12.91
CA LEU A 195 -22.02 -3.73 13.70
C LEU A 195 -21.40 -4.77 14.65
N LYS A 196 -22.20 -5.74 15.11
CA LYS A 196 -21.76 -6.82 15.99
C LYS A 196 -21.15 -7.97 15.20
N LEU A 197 -21.81 -8.40 14.13
CA LEU A 197 -21.41 -9.55 13.32
C LEU A 197 -20.26 -9.21 12.37
N MET A 198 -20.24 -7.99 11.83
CA MET A 198 -19.32 -7.54 10.78
C MET A 198 -19.15 -8.59 9.65
N PRO A 199 -20.25 -9.01 8.98
CA PRO A 199 -20.21 -10.08 7.97
C PRO A 199 -19.33 -9.75 6.76
N ILE A 200 -19.22 -8.47 6.42
CA ILE A 200 -18.26 -7.95 5.46
C ILE A 200 -17.31 -6.91 6.12
N PRO A 201 -16.02 -6.85 5.73
CA PRO A 201 -15.35 -7.72 4.76
C PRO A 201 -15.37 -9.19 5.18
N CYS A 202 -15.55 -10.10 4.22
CA CYS A 202 -15.66 -11.53 4.53
C CYS A 202 -14.28 -12.08 4.90
N ASN A 203 -14.15 -12.68 6.10
CA ASN A 203 -12.88 -13.23 6.58
C ASN A 203 -12.26 -14.29 5.65
N ASN A 204 -13.11 -15.04 4.93
CA ASN A 204 -12.68 -16.09 4.01
C ASN A 204 -12.80 -15.64 2.54
N CYS A 205 -12.77 -14.33 2.28
CA CYS A 205 -12.75 -13.81 0.93
C CYS A 205 -11.50 -14.31 0.18
N SER A 206 -11.69 -14.80 -1.04
CA SER A 206 -10.60 -15.23 -1.93
C SER A 206 -10.48 -14.37 -3.19
N ASN A 207 -11.18 -13.24 -3.25
CA ASN A 207 -11.14 -12.34 -4.41
C ASN A 207 -9.76 -11.67 -4.51
N ILE A 208 -9.12 -11.77 -5.68
CA ILE A 208 -7.83 -11.15 -5.97
C ILE A 208 -8.07 -9.91 -6.84
N VAL A 209 -7.63 -8.73 -6.37
CA VAL A 209 -7.74 -7.47 -7.13
C VAL A 209 -6.47 -7.19 -7.92
N TYR A 210 -5.30 -7.50 -7.36
CA TYR A 210 -4.01 -7.38 -8.02
C TYR A 210 -3.36 -8.76 -8.08
N GLU A 211 -2.94 -9.18 -9.28
CA GLU A 211 -2.31 -10.48 -9.50
C GLU A 211 -1.11 -10.68 -8.56
N GLY A 212 -1.04 -11.86 -7.93
CA GLY A 212 0.04 -12.19 -6.99
C GLY A 212 -0.05 -11.48 -5.62
N LYS A 213 -1.13 -10.76 -5.32
CA LYS A 213 -1.34 -10.09 -4.02
C LYS A 213 -2.39 -10.79 -3.16
N ALA A 214 -2.49 -10.39 -1.89
CA ALA A 214 -3.43 -10.95 -0.93
C ALA A 214 -4.90 -10.73 -1.35
N PRO A 215 -5.85 -11.54 -0.84
CA PRO A 215 -7.27 -11.31 -1.08
C PRO A 215 -7.75 -9.93 -0.60
N PHE A 216 -8.73 -9.39 -1.32
CA PHE A 216 -9.36 -8.09 -1.02
C PHE A 216 -10.86 -8.16 -1.26
N CYS A 217 -11.65 -7.97 -0.19
CA CYS A 217 -13.11 -8.00 -0.27
C CYS A 217 -13.64 -6.74 -0.97
N ARG A 218 -14.54 -6.90 -1.95
CA ARG A 218 -15.18 -5.80 -2.70
C ARG A 218 -16.65 -5.57 -2.34
N CYS A 219 -17.16 -6.27 -1.32
CA CYS A 219 -18.56 -6.13 -0.90
C CYS A 219 -18.74 -4.85 -0.08
N CYS A 220 -19.93 -4.26 -0.13
CA CYS A 220 -20.28 -3.06 0.63
C CYS A 220 -21.65 -3.21 1.31
N TYR A 221 -21.89 -2.38 2.33
CA TYR A 221 -23.23 -2.21 2.87
C TYR A 221 -23.97 -1.14 2.06
N VAL A 222 -25.24 -1.37 1.80
CA VAL A 222 -26.14 -0.34 1.26
C VAL A 222 -27.31 -0.14 2.22
N ALA A 223 -27.71 1.11 2.43
CA ALA A 223 -28.85 1.43 3.26
C ALA A 223 -30.14 0.88 2.64
N VAL A 224 -31.00 0.29 3.48
CA VAL A 224 -32.36 -0.10 3.11
C VAL A 224 -33.30 0.95 3.71
N LEU A 225 -33.97 1.70 2.82
CA LEU A 225 -34.94 2.75 3.18
C LEU A 225 -36.32 2.16 3.44
#